data_AF-A0A7J2WRA1-F1
#
_entry.id   AF-A0A7J2WRA1-F1
#
_cell.length_a   1.000
_cell.length_b   1.000
_cell.length_c   1.000
_cell.angle_alpha   90.00
_cell.angle_beta   90.00
_cell.angle_gamma   90.00
#
_symmetry.space_group_name_H-M   'P 1'
#
loop_
_entity.id
_entity.type
_entity.pdbx_description
1 polymer ?
#
loop_
_entity_poly.entity_id
_entity_poly.type
_entity_poly.pdbx_seq_one_letter_code
_entity_poly.pdbx_strand_id
1 'polypeptide(L)'
;MRGGKDILEDIAFMIEATDSYRVGRNIDFKKVENAIERLSPKLPDIFDSATKKKYKKTVDFVTSLPFKSKSMRKFALLYMLFRLLLRVSSVGFLLSIGLIFYASPYSTPMLIASTSLLYAALVGRWYTLTKLLEFYEREMKNQPGKDEFLKEIAQKLIDELSSKIGELGMKPSKYRLHLFKSDYSGVRILKRPGWLRDYHLAEVEISG
;
A
#
# COMPACT_ATOMS: atom_id res chain seq x y z
N MET A 1 27.42 7.94 -6.59
CA MET A 1 26.27 7.33 -7.31
C MET A 1 25.26 6.56 -6.42
N ARG A 2 25.51 6.30 -5.12
CA ARG A 2 24.51 5.62 -4.24
C ARG A 2 23.28 6.50 -3.89
N GLY A 3 23.48 7.77 -3.53
CA GLY A 3 22.38 8.63 -3.06
C GLY A 3 21.31 9.02 -4.10
N GLY A 4 21.61 8.93 -5.40
CA GLY A 4 20.66 9.20 -6.48
C GLY A 4 19.74 8.02 -6.82
N LYS A 5 20.12 6.79 -6.42
CA LYS A 5 19.24 5.63 -6.58
C LYS A 5 18.21 5.57 -5.46
N ASP A 6 18.67 5.81 -4.24
CA ASP A 6 17.84 5.77 -3.03
C ASP A 6 16.73 6.82 -3.07
N ILE A 7 17.00 8.01 -3.63
CA ILE A 7 15.98 9.06 -3.76
C ILE A 7 14.86 8.69 -4.74
N LEU A 8 15.18 8.06 -5.89
CA LEU A 8 14.18 7.64 -6.87
C LEU A 8 13.30 6.52 -6.30
N GLU A 9 13.87 5.61 -5.51
CA GLU A 9 13.14 4.57 -4.79
C GLU A 9 12.21 5.18 -3.72
N ASP A 10 12.68 6.17 -2.96
CA ASP A 10 11.87 6.89 -1.98
C ASP A 10 10.72 7.68 -2.63
N ILE A 11 10.94 8.32 -3.78
CA ILE A 11 9.89 9.03 -4.54
C ILE A 11 8.86 8.02 -5.06
N ALA A 12 9.30 6.92 -5.70
CA ALA A 12 8.41 5.88 -6.19
C ALA A 12 7.56 5.29 -5.06
N PHE A 13 8.18 5.00 -3.91
CA PHE A 13 7.47 4.56 -2.71
C PHE A 13 6.42 5.57 -2.25
N MET A 14 6.75 6.87 -2.24
CA MET A 14 5.81 7.92 -1.83
C MET A 14 4.64 8.08 -2.80
N ILE A 15 4.85 7.91 -4.11
CA ILE A 15 3.77 7.90 -5.11
C ILE A 15 2.79 6.76 -4.80
N GLU A 16 3.30 5.54 -4.69
CA GLU A 16 2.48 4.35 -4.39
C GLU A 16 1.78 4.45 -3.04
N ALA A 17 2.46 5.03 -2.04
CA ALA A 17 1.89 5.24 -0.72
C ALA A 17 0.73 6.23 -0.74
N THR A 18 0.93 7.36 -1.41
CA THR A 18 -0.09 8.41 -1.54
C THR A 18 -1.31 7.88 -2.29
N ASP A 19 -1.09 7.18 -3.40
CA ASP A 19 -2.16 6.57 -4.19
C ASP A 19 -2.92 5.47 -3.43
N SER A 20 -2.20 4.65 -2.65
CA SER A 20 -2.83 3.65 -1.76
C SER A 20 -3.80 4.30 -0.76
N TYR A 21 -3.45 5.45 -0.18
CA TYR A 21 -4.35 6.15 0.73
C TYR A 21 -5.61 6.66 0.00
N ARG A 22 -5.53 7.04 -1.28
CA ARG A 22 -6.71 7.45 -2.08
C ARG A 22 -7.76 6.35 -2.20
N VAL A 23 -7.35 5.08 -2.15
CA VAL A 23 -8.23 3.90 -2.21
C VAL A 23 -8.43 3.22 -0.86
N GLY A 24 -7.98 3.84 0.23
CA GLY A 24 -8.13 3.29 1.58
C GLY A 24 -7.25 2.08 1.89
N ARG A 25 -6.18 1.88 1.13
CA ARG A 25 -5.17 0.86 1.43
C ARG A 25 -4.21 1.39 2.47
N ASN A 26 -4.14 0.66 3.59
CA ASN A 26 -3.32 1.04 4.72
C ASN A 26 -1.86 0.64 4.49
N ILE A 27 -1.03 1.62 4.16
CA ILE A 27 0.42 1.56 4.32
C ILE A 27 0.78 2.09 5.71
N ASP A 28 1.81 1.50 6.31
CA ASP A 28 2.32 1.91 7.61
C ASP A 28 2.75 3.38 7.58
N PHE A 29 2.03 4.22 8.33
CA PHE A 29 2.27 5.65 8.37
C PHE A 29 3.70 5.99 8.81
N LYS A 30 4.32 5.18 9.69
CA LYS A 30 5.71 5.43 10.10
C LYS A 30 6.69 5.32 8.94
N LYS A 31 6.46 4.39 8.00
CA LYS A 31 7.31 4.27 6.80
C LYS A 31 7.17 5.49 5.89
N VAL A 32 5.96 6.00 5.79
CA VAL A 32 5.64 7.20 5.01
C VAL A 32 6.24 8.45 5.66
N GLU A 33 6.11 8.61 6.98
CA GLU A 33 6.72 9.70 7.75
C GLU A 33 8.25 9.69 7.58
N ASN A 34 8.90 8.53 7.72
CA ASN A 34 10.34 8.38 7.49
C ASN A 34 10.75 8.72 6.03
N ALA A 35 9.94 8.37 5.03
CA ALA A 35 10.22 8.70 3.64
C ALA A 35 10.05 10.22 3.39
N ILE A 36 9.02 10.85 3.96
CA ILE A 36 8.83 12.31 3.94
C ILE A 36 10.03 13.02 4.58
N GLU A 37 10.54 12.52 5.70
CA GLU A 37 11.72 13.10 6.37
C GLU A 37 12.97 13.02 5.50
N ARG A 38 13.19 11.90 4.77
CA ARG A 38 14.33 11.76 3.85
C ARG A 38 14.20 12.59 2.58
N LEU A 39 12.98 12.76 2.07
CA LEU A 39 12.72 13.49 0.83
C LEU A 39 12.60 14.99 1.04
N SER A 40 12.09 15.45 2.17
CA SER A 40 11.81 16.86 2.40
C SER A 40 13.00 17.81 2.24
N PRO A 41 14.24 17.47 2.68
CA PRO A 41 15.40 18.32 2.41
C PRO A 41 15.74 18.44 0.92
N LYS A 42 15.33 17.44 0.11
CA LYS A 42 15.62 17.35 -1.32
C LYS A 42 14.48 17.89 -2.18
N LEU A 43 13.26 17.89 -1.66
CA LEU A 43 12.02 18.30 -2.31
C LEU A 43 11.22 19.27 -1.43
N PRO A 44 11.80 20.45 -1.09
CA PRO A 44 11.16 21.40 -0.17
C PRO A 44 9.83 21.95 -0.72
N ASP A 45 9.70 22.08 -2.04
CA ASP A 45 8.50 22.62 -2.70
C ASP A 45 7.29 21.65 -2.65
N ILE A 46 7.56 20.35 -2.50
CA ILE A 46 6.52 19.31 -2.37
C ILE A 46 6.20 19.06 -0.90
N PHE A 47 7.22 19.04 -0.04
CA PHE A 47 7.08 18.73 1.39
C PHE A 47 7.48 19.90 2.29
N ASP A 48 6.79 21.03 2.13
CA ASP A 48 6.86 22.13 3.10
C ASP A 48 6.16 21.74 4.43
N SER A 49 6.35 22.55 5.47
CA SER A 49 5.81 22.26 6.81
C SER A 49 4.27 22.20 6.81
N ALA A 50 3.61 23.04 6.02
CA ALA A 50 2.16 23.09 5.89
C ALA A 50 1.60 21.84 5.20
N THR A 51 2.22 21.43 4.10
CA THR A 51 1.86 20.26 3.29
C THR A 51 2.09 18.99 4.06
N LYS A 52 3.21 18.84 4.78
CA LYS A 52 3.42 17.70 5.69
C LYS A 52 2.31 17.58 6.72
N LYS A 53 1.94 18.69 7.37
CA LYS A 53 0.87 18.73 8.37
C LYS A 53 -0.49 18.38 7.76
N LYS A 54 -0.80 18.91 6.57
CA LYS A 54 -2.03 18.60 5.82
C LYS A 54 -2.06 17.15 5.38
N TYR A 55 -0.94 16.60 4.89
CA TYR A 55 -0.77 15.22 4.50
C TYR A 55 -1.02 14.27 5.67
N LYS A 56 -0.36 14.49 6.82
CA LYS A 56 -0.59 13.71 8.04
C LYS A 56 -2.07 13.72 8.44
N LYS A 57 -2.70 14.90 8.53
CA LYS A 57 -4.14 15.01 8.84
C LYS A 57 -5.03 14.27 7.85
N THR A 58 -4.72 14.33 6.55
CA THR A 58 -5.50 13.66 5.51
C THR A 58 -5.34 12.14 5.62
N VAL A 59 -4.13 11.63 5.80
CA VAL A 59 -3.88 10.20 6.00
C VAL A 59 -4.50 9.69 7.30
N ASP A 60 -4.39 10.44 8.40
CA ASP A 60 -5.05 10.10 9.68
C ASP A 60 -6.58 10.05 9.52
N PHE A 61 -7.15 11.00 8.76
CA PHE A 61 -8.57 10.97 8.44
C PHE A 61 -8.94 9.71 7.67
N VAL A 62 -8.21 9.38 6.59
CA VAL A 62 -8.47 8.20 5.76
C VAL A 62 -8.34 6.93 6.62
N THR A 63 -7.22 6.73 7.30
CA THR A 63 -6.99 5.52 8.11
C THR A 63 -8.00 5.33 9.24
N SER A 64 -8.56 6.43 9.77
CA SER A 64 -9.61 6.39 10.80
C SER A 64 -11.04 6.20 10.27
N LEU A 65 -11.29 6.32 8.96
CA LEU A 65 -12.64 6.23 8.38
C LEU A 65 -13.42 4.98 8.82
N PRO A 66 -12.87 3.75 8.79
CA PRO A 66 -13.62 2.55 9.17
C PRO A 66 -14.07 2.55 10.64
N PHE A 67 -13.36 3.29 11.51
CA PHE A 67 -13.66 3.33 12.94
C PHE A 67 -14.80 4.28 13.31
N LYS A 68 -15.22 5.15 12.38
CA LYS A 68 -16.38 6.04 12.57
C LYS A 68 -17.71 5.30 12.47
N SER A 69 -17.77 4.21 11.72
CA SER A 69 -18.95 3.36 11.57
C SER A 69 -18.84 2.11 12.46
N LYS A 70 -19.88 1.82 13.26
CA LYS A 70 -19.92 0.62 14.11
C LYS A 70 -19.82 -0.68 13.30
N SER A 71 -20.39 -0.69 12.09
CA SER A 71 -20.33 -1.86 11.18
C SER A 71 -18.93 -2.02 10.59
N MET A 72 -18.34 -0.94 10.08
CA MET A 72 -17.01 -0.99 9.46
C MET A 72 -15.89 -1.24 10.48
N ARG A 73 -16.08 -0.79 11.72
CA ARG A 73 -15.19 -1.12 12.83
C ARG A 73 -15.10 -2.63 13.04
N LYS A 74 -16.23 -3.37 12.95
CA LYS A 74 -16.21 -4.84 13.04
C LYS A 74 -15.39 -5.44 11.91
N PHE A 75 -15.58 -4.99 10.67
CA PHE A 75 -14.78 -5.47 9.52
C PHE A 75 -13.29 -5.16 9.66
N ALA A 76 -12.93 -3.98 10.18
CA ALA A 76 -11.54 -3.62 10.45
C ALA A 76 -10.90 -4.49 11.54
N LEU A 77 -11.65 -4.77 12.63
CA LEU A 77 -11.21 -5.68 13.70
C LEU A 77 -11.06 -7.11 13.18
N LEU A 78 -12.04 -7.61 12.41
CA LEU A 78 -11.97 -8.93 11.78
C LEU A 78 -10.80 -9.04 10.80
N TYR A 79 -10.54 -8.00 10.01
CA TYR A 79 -9.37 -7.96 9.12
C TYR A 79 -8.06 -8.05 9.92
N MET A 80 -7.95 -7.37 11.06
CA MET A 80 -6.79 -7.51 11.95
C MET A 80 -6.68 -8.91 12.55
N LEU A 81 -7.80 -9.48 12.99
CA LEU A 81 -7.86 -10.84 13.50
C LEU A 81 -7.40 -11.85 12.44
N PHE A 82 -7.94 -11.80 11.22
CA PHE A 82 -7.53 -12.70 10.15
C PHE A 82 -6.06 -12.53 9.76
N ARG A 83 -5.51 -11.30 9.81
CA ARG A 83 -4.06 -11.09 9.64
C ARG A 83 -3.24 -11.78 10.72
N LEU A 84 -3.68 -11.76 11.97
CA LEU A 84 -3.04 -12.48 13.06
C LEU A 84 -3.16 -14.00 12.88
N LEU A 85 -4.37 -14.50 12.56
CA LEU A 85 -4.62 -15.91 12.31
C LEU A 85 -3.79 -16.46 11.16
N LEU A 86 -3.55 -15.67 10.10
CA LEU A 86 -2.63 -16.05 9.02
C LEU A 86 -1.19 -16.24 9.51
N ARG A 87 -0.70 -15.37 10.40
CA ARG A 87 0.65 -15.51 10.98
C ARG A 87 0.73 -16.76 11.86
N VAL A 88 -0.24 -16.93 12.75
CA VAL A 88 -0.30 -18.08 13.66
C VAL A 88 -0.41 -19.40 12.88
N SER A 89 -1.30 -19.47 11.90
CA SER A 89 -1.46 -20.66 11.06
C SER A 89 -0.24 -20.94 10.19
N SER A 90 0.45 -19.92 9.67
CA SER A 90 1.71 -20.11 8.94
C SER A 90 2.81 -20.70 9.83
N VAL A 91 2.95 -20.20 11.05
CA VAL A 91 3.90 -20.76 12.03
C VAL A 91 3.49 -22.18 12.41
N GLY A 92 2.21 -22.43 12.70
CA GLY A 92 1.70 -23.76 13.01
C GLY A 92 1.91 -24.77 11.87
N PHE A 93 1.72 -24.34 10.62
CA PHE A 93 2.00 -25.13 9.43
C PHE A 93 3.48 -25.52 9.34
N LEU A 94 4.40 -24.55 9.48
CA LEU A 94 5.83 -24.83 9.47
C LEU A 94 6.27 -25.74 10.63
N LEU A 95 5.72 -25.52 11.83
CA LEU A 95 5.97 -26.40 12.99
C LEU A 95 5.47 -27.81 12.75
N SER A 96 4.31 -27.98 12.12
CA SER A 96 3.77 -29.31 11.80
C SER A 96 4.68 -30.07 10.85
N ILE A 97 5.27 -29.40 9.85
CA ILE A 97 6.29 -29.99 8.97
C ILE A 97 7.50 -30.44 9.78
N GLY A 98 7.98 -29.61 10.71
CA GLY A 98 9.06 -29.97 11.63
C GLY A 98 8.75 -31.24 12.44
N LEU A 99 7.54 -31.33 13.00
CA LEU A 99 7.10 -32.48 13.80
C LEU A 99 6.98 -33.78 13.00
N ILE A 100 6.72 -33.71 11.69
CA ILE A 100 6.72 -34.90 10.81
C ILE A 100 8.10 -35.55 10.81
N PHE A 101 9.18 -34.76 10.77
CA PHE A 101 10.55 -35.29 10.82
C PHE A 101 10.88 -35.99 12.12
N TYR A 102 10.23 -35.61 13.23
CA TYR A 102 10.38 -36.25 14.53
C TYR A 102 9.39 -37.39 14.79
N ALA A 103 8.62 -37.81 13.77
CA ALA A 103 7.58 -38.84 13.89
C ALA A 103 6.59 -38.60 15.05
N SER A 104 6.31 -37.33 15.37
CA SER A 104 5.42 -36.98 16.48
C SER A 104 3.97 -37.32 16.13
N PRO A 105 3.18 -37.91 17.05
CA PRO A 105 1.77 -38.21 16.81
C PRO A 105 0.91 -36.95 16.63
N TYR A 106 1.41 -35.79 17.08
CA TYR A 106 0.71 -34.50 16.94
C TYR A 106 0.92 -33.84 15.57
N SER A 107 1.83 -34.36 14.74
CA SER A 107 2.19 -33.75 13.45
C SER A 107 1.00 -33.62 12.49
N THR A 108 0.27 -34.72 12.25
CA THR A 108 -0.83 -34.77 11.28
C THR A 108 -2.05 -33.97 11.75
N PRO A 109 -2.54 -34.10 13.00
CA PRO A 109 -3.62 -33.25 13.50
C PRO A 109 -3.28 -31.76 13.47
N MET A 110 -2.04 -31.39 13.81
CA MET A 110 -1.57 -30.00 13.77
C MET A 110 -1.49 -29.45 12.36
N LEU A 111 -1.05 -30.26 11.38
CA LEU A 111 -1.01 -29.89 9.97
C LEU A 111 -2.43 -29.61 9.44
N ILE A 112 -3.37 -30.50 9.71
CA ILE A 112 -4.77 -30.35 9.28
C ILE A 112 -5.39 -29.10 9.91
N ALA A 113 -5.23 -28.92 11.23
CA ALA A 113 -5.77 -27.77 11.94
C ALA A 113 -5.16 -26.45 11.44
N SER A 114 -3.83 -26.40 11.26
CA SER A 114 -3.13 -25.20 10.78
C SER A 114 -3.51 -24.86 9.35
N THR A 115 -3.62 -25.86 8.47
CA THR A 115 -4.04 -25.67 7.07
C THR A 115 -5.48 -25.19 6.97
N SER A 116 -6.38 -25.77 7.77
CA SER A 116 -7.80 -25.35 7.80
C SER A 116 -7.95 -23.92 8.30
N LEU A 117 -7.21 -23.56 9.37
CA LEU A 117 -7.18 -22.20 9.88
C LEU A 117 -6.57 -21.22 8.88
N LEU A 118 -5.51 -21.62 8.18
CA LEU A 118 -4.88 -20.82 7.13
C LEU A 118 -5.88 -20.51 6.02
N TYR A 119 -6.61 -21.51 5.52
CA TYR A 119 -7.61 -21.32 4.48
C TYR A 119 -8.75 -20.40 4.94
N ALA A 120 -9.32 -20.67 6.11
CA ALA A 120 -10.39 -19.83 6.69
C ALA A 120 -9.92 -18.38 6.89
N ALA A 121 -8.69 -18.18 7.35
CA ALA A 121 -8.11 -16.86 7.54
C ALA A 121 -7.80 -16.14 6.22
N LEU A 122 -7.40 -16.86 5.16
CA LEU A 122 -7.21 -16.29 3.82
C LEU A 122 -8.53 -15.76 3.26
N VAL A 123 -9.57 -16.60 3.26
CA VAL A 123 -10.91 -16.23 2.75
C VAL A 123 -11.51 -15.09 3.58
N GLY A 124 -11.45 -15.19 4.91
CA GLY A 124 -11.94 -14.17 5.82
C GLY A 124 -11.21 -12.83 5.64
N ARG A 125 -9.87 -12.86 5.49
CA ARG A 125 -9.09 -11.67 5.20
C ARG A 125 -9.49 -11.04 3.86
N TRP A 126 -9.61 -11.84 2.81
CA TRP A 126 -10.00 -11.35 1.49
C TRP A 126 -11.37 -10.69 1.54
N TYR A 127 -12.37 -11.36 2.11
CA TYR A 127 -13.73 -10.83 2.22
C TYR A 127 -13.80 -9.53 3.01
N THR A 128 -13.14 -9.49 4.19
CA THR A 128 -13.11 -8.28 5.03
C THR A 128 -12.37 -7.12 4.36
N LEU A 129 -11.29 -7.41 3.61
CA LEU A 129 -10.57 -6.41 2.83
C LEU A 129 -11.46 -5.83 1.72
N THR A 130 -12.15 -6.67 0.95
CA THR A 130 -13.07 -6.22 -0.11
C THR A 130 -14.15 -5.30 0.46
N LYS A 131 -14.78 -5.66 1.58
CA LYS A 131 -15.79 -4.81 2.24
C LYS A 131 -15.22 -3.48 2.73
N LEU A 132 -13.98 -3.48 3.25
CA LEU A 132 -13.30 -2.24 3.64
C LEU A 132 -13.04 -1.34 2.43
N LEU A 133 -12.52 -1.89 1.34
CA LEU A 133 -12.23 -1.14 0.12
C LEU A 133 -13.50 -0.55 -0.51
N GLU A 134 -14.60 -1.32 -0.60
CA GLU A 134 -15.91 -0.82 -1.07
C GLU A 134 -16.42 0.35 -0.21
N PHE A 135 -16.20 0.29 1.10
CA PHE A 135 -16.55 1.39 2.00
C PHE A 135 -15.66 2.61 1.79
N TYR A 136 -14.36 2.42 1.69
CA TYR A 136 -13.41 3.50 1.43
C TYR A 136 -13.71 4.23 0.13
N GLU A 137 -13.97 3.50 -0.96
CA GLU A 137 -14.29 4.10 -2.25
C GLU A 137 -15.53 5.00 -2.17
N ARG A 138 -16.58 4.54 -1.47
CA ARG A 138 -17.81 5.31 -1.25
C ARG A 138 -17.60 6.54 -0.36
N GLU A 139 -16.88 6.41 0.75
CA GLU A 139 -16.64 7.54 1.65
C GLU A 139 -15.69 8.58 1.06
N MET A 140 -14.68 8.15 0.30
CA MET A 140 -13.75 9.06 -0.36
C MET A 140 -14.42 9.85 -1.48
N LYS A 141 -15.42 9.29 -2.18
CA LYS A 141 -16.26 10.04 -3.12
C LYS A 141 -16.97 11.23 -2.45
N ASN A 142 -17.31 11.12 -1.17
CA ASN A 142 -17.92 12.20 -0.39
C ASN A 142 -16.90 13.20 0.19
N GLN A 143 -15.61 13.04 -0.10
CA GLN A 143 -14.51 13.87 0.42
C GLN A 143 -13.58 14.33 -0.71
N PRO A 144 -14.10 14.96 -1.78
CA PRO A 144 -13.35 15.24 -3.00
C PRO A 144 -12.06 16.04 -2.74
N GLY A 145 -12.11 17.06 -1.88
CA GLY A 145 -10.92 17.86 -1.57
C GLY A 145 -9.78 17.10 -0.88
N LYS A 146 -10.04 15.96 -0.23
CA LYS A 146 -8.99 15.10 0.33
C LYS A 146 -8.40 14.18 -0.73
N ASP A 147 -9.24 13.61 -1.60
CA ASP A 147 -8.77 12.79 -2.73
C ASP A 147 -7.93 13.63 -3.70
N GLU A 148 -8.40 14.83 -4.03
CA GLU A 148 -7.73 15.78 -4.92
C GLU A 148 -6.39 16.23 -4.33
N PHE A 149 -6.35 16.57 -3.04
CA PHE A 149 -5.09 16.90 -2.39
C PHE A 149 -4.06 15.75 -2.45
N LEU A 150 -4.49 14.50 -2.21
CA LEU A 150 -3.58 13.34 -2.35
C LEU A 150 -3.17 13.13 -3.82
N LYS A 151 -4.09 13.33 -4.77
CA LYS A 151 -3.79 13.28 -6.21
C LYS A 151 -2.73 14.29 -6.61
N GLU A 152 -2.86 15.54 -6.17
CA GLU A 152 -1.91 16.63 -6.44
C GLU A 152 -0.51 16.28 -5.94
N ILE A 153 -0.39 15.73 -4.73
CA ILE A 153 0.90 15.30 -4.17
C ILE A 153 1.50 14.15 -4.98
N ALA A 154 0.69 13.14 -5.31
CA ALA A 154 1.15 12.03 -6.15
C ALA A 154 1.58 12.51 -7.55
N GLN A 155 0.84 13.44 -8.16
CA GLN A 155 1.21 14.01 -9.46
C GLN A 155 2.54 14.77 -9.40
N LYS A 156 2.72 15.66 -8.41
CA LYS A 156 3.99 16.38 -8.20
C LYS A 156 5.17 15.42 -8.03
N LEU A 157 4.97 14.31 -7.31
CA LEU A 157 5.99 13.28 -7.14
C LEU A 157 6.27 12.50 -8.42
N ILE A 158 5.25 12.22 -9.25
CA ILE A 158 5.41 11.61 -10.58
C ILE A 158 6.25 12.52 -11.49
N ASP A 159 5.92 13.80 -11.52
CA ASP A 159 6.64 14.79 -12.33
C ASP A 159 8.10 14.89 -11.88
N GLU A 160 8.35 14.93 -10.57
CA GLU A 160 9.69 14.92 -10.00
C GLU A 160 10.45 13.61 -10.29
N LEU A 161 9.77 12.45 -10.23
CA LEU A 161 10.38 11.17 -10.56
C LEU A 161 10.81 11.13 -12.03
N SER A 162 9.95 11.62 -12.93
CA SER A 162 10.25 11.71 -14.36
C SER A 162 11.47 12.60 -14.61
N SER A 163 11.46 13.82 -14.05
CA SER A 163 12.57 14.77 -14.17
C SER A 163 13.90 14.17 -13.71
N LYS A 164 13.94 13.60 -12.49
CA LYS A 164 15.18 13.03 -11.94
C LYS A 164 15.66 11.79 -12.70
N ILE A 165 14.76 10.99 -13.26
CA ILE A 165 15.15 9.87 -14.12
C ILE A 165 15.81 10.38 -15.40
N GLY A 166 15.26 11.45 -15.99
CA GLY A 166 15.84 12.15 -17.15
C GLY A 166 17.23 12.72 -16.84
N GLU A 167 17.36 13.50 -15.77
CA GLU A 167 18.62 14.09 -15.31
C GLU A 167 19.72 13.05 -15.06
N LEU A 168 19.36 11.90 -14.48
CA LEU A 168 20.31 10.85 -14.13
C LEU A 168 20.56 9.85 -15.28
N GLY A 169 19.91 10.02 -16.44
CA GLY A 169 20.03 9.11 -17.58
C GLY A 169 19.58 7.67 -17.24
N MET A 170 18.66 7.52 -16.29
CA MET A 170 18.19 6.22 -15.82
C MET A 170 17.03 5.70 -16.68
N LYS A 171 16.81 4.38 -16.69
CA LYS A 171 15.67 3.78 -17.41
C LYS A 171 14.40 3.83 -16.55
N PRO A 172 13.27 4.37 -17.04
CA PRO A 172 11.99 4.39 -16.32
C PRO A 172 11.52 3.00 -15.89
N SER A 173 11.83 1.99 -16.70
CA SER A 173 11.47 0.60 -16.45
C SER A 173 12.06 0.02 -15.16
N LYS A 174 13.06 0.67 -14.55
CA LYS A 174 13.61 0.28 -13.23
C LYS A 174 12.72 0.73 -12.06
N TYR A 175 11.89 1.74 -12.27
CA TYR A 175 11.04 2.38 -11.26
C TYR A 175 9.57 2.23 -11.64
N ARG A 176 9.14 0.99 -11.81
CA ARG A 176 7.74 0.69 -12.12
C ARG A 176 6.86 1.00 -10.91
N LEU A 177 5.77 1.71 -11.16
CA LEU A 177 4.80 2.14 -10.17
C LEU A 177 3.61 1.20 -10.13
N HIS A 178 3.13 0.91 -8.92
CA HIS A 178 1.94 0.12 -8.64
C HIS A 178 0.80 1.07 -8.23
N LEU A 179 -0.01 1.49 -9.20
CA LEU A 179 -1.04 2.53 -9.01
C LEU A 179 -2.45 1.92 -9.03
N PHE A 180 -3.25 2.18 -8.03
CA PHE A 180 -4.66 1.81 -7.95
C PHE A 180 -5.55 2.74 -8.76
N LYS A 181 -5.17 4.01 -8.93
CA LYS A 181 -5.85 4.95 -9.83
C LYS A 181 -5.02 5.21 -11.10
N SER A 182 -5.71 5.53 -12.19
CA SER A 182 -5.11 5.79 -13.51
C SER A 182 -5.27 7.25 -13.96
N ASP A 183 -5.64 8.15 -13.05
CA ASP A 183 -5.99 9.54 -13.32
C ASP A 183 -4.81 10.51 -13.26
N TYR A 184 -3.59 10.00 -13.45
CA TYR A 184 -2.33 10.74 -13.43
C TYR A 184 -1.84 11.04 -14.86
N SER A 185 -1.22 12.20 -15.05
CA SER A 185 -0.52 12.55 -16.29
C SER A 185 0.93 12.08 -16.26
N GLY A 186 1.56 11.92 -17.43
CA GLY A 186 2.97 11.56 -17.55
C GLY A 186 3.30 10.12 -17.12
N VAL A 187 2.31 9.22 -17.14
CA VAL A 187 2.49 7.80 -16.84
C VAL A 187 1.97 6.92 -17.96
N ARG A 188 2.78 5.93 -18.36
CA ARG A 188 2.40 4.89 -19.30
C ARG A 188 1.96 3.64 -18.55
N ILE A 189 0.71 3.23 -18.75
CA ILE A 189 0.18 1.98 -18.16
C ILE A 189 0.69 0.79 -18.95
N LEU A 190 1.53 -0.03 -18.32
CA LEU A 190 2.08 -1.26 -18.85
C LEU A 190 1.09 -2.43 -18.76
N LYS A 191 0.38 -2.54 -17.62
CA LYS A 191 -0.61 -3.60 -17.40
C LYS A 191 -1.76 -3.10 -16.52
N ARG A 192 -2.99 -3.51 -16.84
CA ARG A 192 -4.22 -3.14 -16.10
C ARG A 192 -4.57 -4.15 -14.99
N PRO A 193 -5.34 -3.77 -13.96
CA PRO A 193 -5.85 -4.71 -12.97
C PRO A 193 -6.69 -5.83 -13.65
N GLY A 194 -6.73 -6.99 -13.01
CA GLY A 194 -7.43 -8.18 -13.48
C GLY A 194 -7.71 -9.13 -12.31
N TRP A 195 -7.89 -10.42 -12.59
CA TRP A 195 -8.32 -11.38 -11.56
C TRP A 195 -7.37 -11.54 -10.37
N LEU A 196 -6.05 -11.43 -10.60
CA LEU A 196 -5.02 -11.64 -9.58
C LEU A 196 -4.38 -10.34 -9.07
N ARG A 197 -4.72 -9.20 -9.67
CA ARG A 197 -4.06 -7.92 -9.42
C ARG A 197 -5.09 -6.79 -9.40
N ASP A 198 -5.01 -5.98 -8.37
CA ASP A 198 -5.92 -4.87 -8.12
C ASP A 198 -5.32 -3.48 -8.42
N TYR A 199 -4.09 -3.43 -8.95
CA TYR A 199 -3.42 -2.20 -9.38
C TYR A 199 -3.04 -2.23 -10.88
N HIS A 200 -2.87 -1.03 -11.43
CA HIS A 200 -2.18 -0.76 -12.69
C HIS A 200 -0.67 -0.81 -12.47
N LEU A 201 0.04 -1.52 -13.33
CA LEU A 201 1.49 -1.41 -13.41
C LEU A 201 1.80 -0.30 -14.41
N ALA A 202 2.51 0.74 -13.97
CA ALA A 202 2.82 1.91 -14.77
C ALA A 202 4.32 2.24 -14.72
N GLU A 203 4.77 3.08 -15.64
CA GLU A 203 6.09 3.70 -15.64
C GLU A 203 5.95 5.16 -16.05
N VAL A 204 6.84 6.01 -15.56
CA VAL A 204 6.81 7.44 -15.91
C VAL A 204 7.29 7.66 -17.35
N GLU A 205 6.65 8.58 -18.04
CA GLU A 205 7.10 9.09 -19.33
C GLU A 205 8.17 10.16 -19.07
N ILE A 206 9.35 10.01 -19.66
CA ILE A 206 10.38 11.04 -19.58
C ILE A 206 9.96 12.16 -20.53
N SER A 207 9.58 13.31 -19.96
CA SER A 207 9.45 14.54 -20.72
C SER A 207 10.84 14.93 -21.22
N GLY A 208 11.01 14.96 -22.54
CA GLY A 208 12.26 15.38 -23.19
C GLY A 208 12.50 16.89 -23.09
#